data_AF-A0A8F6TT77-F1
#
_entry.id   AF-A0A8F6TT77-F1
#
_cell.length_a   1.000
_cell.length_b   1.000
_cell.length_c   1.000
_cell.angle_alpha   90.00
_cell.angle_beta   90.00
_cell.angle_gamma   90.00
#
_symmetry.space_group_name_H-M   'P 1'
#
loop_
_entity.id
_entity.type
_entity.pdbx_description
1 polymer ?
#
loop_
_entity_poly.entity_id
_entity_poly.type
_entity_poly.pdbx_seq_one_letter_code
_entity_poly.pdbx_strand_id
1 'polypeptide(L)'
;MTVDELIADLQRPWHHGEHVDARGLVLDEPLVLDGMEVRGFDLSGAQLNGGLSARGTRFRGLAWLRKATIKGTCDLREASFRTDLRADQLEAEDVLLDDCELQGVLSLAGATLRSLSLRNALMMANVTLEGARIDGEVVLDGAEIMGGLWSAEAGIGALDHGEADIFGRLRLPG
;
A
#
# COMPACT_ATOMS: atom_id res chain seq x y z
N MET A 1 9.62 20.39 -3.95
CA MET A 1 10.36 19.29 -3.31
C MET A 1 10.82 18.39 -4.44
N THR A 2 12.12 18.16 -4.58
CA THR A 2 12.68 17.17 -5.50
C THR A 2 12.62 15.77 -4.90
N VAL A 3 12.92 14.73 -5.68
CA VAL A 3 13.01 13.36 -5.16
C VAL A 3 14.09 13.24 -4.08
N ASP A 4 15.27 13.84 -4.29
CA ASP A 4 16.37 13.83 -3.32
C ASP A 4 16.02 14.55 -2.01
N GLU A 5 15.31 15.68 -2.10
CA GLU A 5 14.83 16.41 -0.92
C GLU A 5 13.82 15.59 -0.13
N LEU A 6 12.90 14.90 -0.81
CA LEU A 6 11.93 14.01 -0.18
C LEU A 6 12.64 12.85 0.53
N ILE A 7 13.55 12.16 -0.17
CA ILE A 7 14.31 11.02 0.40
C ILE A 7 15.12 11.48 1.62
N ALA A 8 15.78 12.64 1.54
CA ALA A 8 16.53 13.19 2.66
C ALA A 8 15.65 13.48 3.88
N ASP A 9 14.44 14.02 3.70
CA ASP A 9 13.52 14.24 4.82
C ASP A 9 12.96 12.93 5.38
N LEU A 10 12.62 11.96 4.51
CA LEU A 10 12.11 10.64 4.89
C LEU A 10 13.09 9.84 5.76
N GLN A 11 14.40 9.97 5.53
CA GLN A 11 15.43 9.28 6.30
C GLN A 11 15.76 9.94 7.65
N ARG A 12 15.17 11.11 7.97
CA ARG A 12 15.37 11.72 9.28
C ARG A 12 14.75 10.84 10.37
N PRO A 13 15.30 10.91 11.61
CA PRO A 13 14.77 10.13 12.73
C PRO A 13 13.26 10.30 12.89
N TRP A 14 12.57 9.18 13.07
CA TRP A 14 11.14 9.20 13.32
C TRP A 14 10.85 9.71 14.75
N HIS A 15 9.91 10.64 14.85
CA HIS A 15 9.31 11.09 16.10
C HIS A 15 7.79 10.88 16.04
N HIS A 16 7.21 10.45 17.16
CA HIS A 16 5.79 10.17 17.22
C HIS A 16 4.94 11.40 16.87
N GLY A 17 3.97 11.23 15.99
CA GLY A 17 3.09 12.31 15.50
C GLY A 17 3.66 13.14 14.36
N GLU A 18 4.94 12.99 14.02
CA GLU A 18 5.55 13.71 12.91
C GLU A 18 5.47 12.92 11.60
N HIS A 19 5.29 13.65 10.50
CA HIS A 19 5.34 13.12 9.14
C HIS A 19 5.84 14.19 8.18
N VAL A 20 6.37 13.75 7.03
CA VAL A 20 6.64 14.62 5.89
C VAL A 20 5.32 14.94 5.19
N ASP A 21 4.93 16.21 5.12
CA ASP A 21 3.79 16.65 4.32
C ASP A 21 4.26 16.93 2.88
N ALA A 22 3.88 16.04 1.97
CA ALA A 22 4.22 16.10 0.55
C ALA A 22 2.97 15.87 -0.31
N ARG A 23 1.80 16.33 0.18
CA ARG A 23 0.53 16.20 -0.54
C ARG A 23 0.57 16.91 -1.89
N GLY A 24 0.00 16.27 -2.91
CA GLY A 24 -0.04 16.82 -4.27
C GLY A 24 1.32 16.91 -4.95
N LEU A 25 2.39 16.33 -4.37
CA LEU A 25 3.71 16.31 -4.97
C LEU A 25 3.69 15.64 -6.34
N VAL A 26 4.40 16.19 -7.31
CA VAL A 26 4.60 15.57 -8.63
C VAL A 26 6.06 15.18 -8.76
N LEU A 27 6.33 13.90 -9.01
CA LEU A 27 7.67 13.37 -9.28
C LEU A 27 7.69 12.68 -10.64
N ASP A 28 8.49 13.22 -11.57
CA ASP A 28 8.74 12.60 -12.86
C ASP A 28 9.79 11.49 -12.79
N GLU A 29 10.70 11.60 -11.82
CA GLU A 29 11.70 10.59 -11.51
C GLU A 29 11.11 9.51 -10.57
N PRO A 30 11.60 8.25 -10.65
CA PRO A 30 11.14 7.19 -9.75
C PRO A 30 11.43 7.52 -8.28
N LEU A 31 10.46 7.29 -7.41
CA LEU A 31 10.68 7.33 -5.96
C LEU A 31 11.15 5.93 -5.51
N VAL A 32 12.43 5.81 -5.16
CA VAL A 32 13.05 4.55 -4.73
C VAL A 32 13.45 4.64 -3.25
N LEU A 33 12.80 3.84 -2.42
CA LEU A 33 12.98 3.75 -0.97
C LEU A 33 13.52 2.38 -0.53
N ASP A 34 13.94 1.53 -1.47
CA ASP A 34 14.30 0.14 -1.23
C ASP A 34 15.31 -0.04 -0.09
N GLY A 35 14.98 -0.93 0.85
CA GLY A 35 15.78 -1.29 2.02
C GLY A 35 15.94 -0.17 3.06
N MET A 36 15.36 1.01 2.83
CA MET A 36 15.48 2.15 3.73
C MET A 36 14.60 1.98 4.98
N GLU A 37 14.96 2.70 6.03
CA GLU A 37 14.05 2.99 7.14
C GLU A 37 13.56 4.43 6.99
N VAL A 38 12.24 4.62 6.96
CA VAL A 38 11.63 5.94 6.72
C VAL A 38 10.66 6.34 7.83
N ARG A 39 10.61 7.63 8.13
CA ARG A 39 9.59 8.24 8.99
C ARG A 39 8.23 8.31 8.28
N GLY A 40 7.21 8.82 8.97
CA GLY A 40 5.88 8.94 8.37
C GLY A 40 5.84 9.99 7.26
N PHE A 41 4.90 9.84 6.33
CA PHE A 41 4.67 10.77 5.23
C PHE A 41 3.21 10.81 4.78
N ASP A 42 2.80 11.97 4.28
CA ASP A 42 1.56 12.16 3.56
C ASP A 42 1.84 12.54 2.11
N LEU A 43 1.65 11.58 1.21
CA LEU A 43 1.70 11.74 -0.25
C LEU A 43 0.29 11.74 -0.85
N SER A 44 -0.73 12.13 -0.08
CA SER A 44 -2.10 12.17 -0.60
C SER A 44 -2.20 13.11 -1.80
N GLY A 45 -2.81 12.65 -2.88
CA GLY A 45 -2.94 13.39 -4.14
C GLY A 45 -1.65 13.50 -4.95
N ALA A 46 -0.55 12.86 -4.55
CA ALA A 46 0.71 12.92 -5.28
C ALA A 46 0.62 12.21 -6.64
N GLN A 47 1.42 12.66 -7.61
CA GLN A 47 1.59 12.04 -8.91
C GLN A 47 3.03 11.51 -9.03
N LEU A 48 3.19 10.20 -8.91
CA LEU A 48 4.47 9.51 -9.06
C LEU A 48 4.56 8.97 -10.48
N ASN A 49 4.94 9.84 -11.41
CA ASN A 49 5.04 9.53 -12.83
C ASN A 49 6.18 8.56 -13.15
N GLY A 50 7.22 8.54 -12.30
CA GLY A 50 8.32 7.57 -12.39
C GLY A 50 8.07 6.24 -11.67
N GLY A 51 6.90 6.07 -11.02
CA GLY A 51 6.59 4.90 -10.20
C GLY A 51 7.10 5.00 -8.76
N LEU A 52 6.85 3.94 -7.99
CA LEU A 52 7.27 3.80 -6.59
C LEU A 52 7.85 2.41 -6.34
N SER A 53 9.09 2.36 -5.88
CA SER A 53 9.69 1.14 -5.32
C SER A 53 10.07 1.40 -3.86
N ALA A 54 9.59 0.56 -2.97
CA ALA A 54 9.90 0.60 -1.54
C ALA A 54 10.03 -0.83 -1.00
N ARG A 55 10.80 -1.63 -1.73
CA ARG A 55 11.03 -3.04 -1.42
C ARG A 55 11.85 -3.17 -0.15
N GLY A 56 11.41 -3.99 0.81
CA GLY A 56 12.15 -4.16 2.07
C GLY A 56 12.19 -2.91 2.95
N THR A 57 11.42 -1.87 2.61
CA THR A 57 11.42 -0.60 3.36
C THR A 57 10.75 -0.78 4.73
N ARG A 58 11.31 -0.16 5.77
CA ARG A 58 10.74 -0.12 7.12
C ARG A 58 10.05 1.22 7.35
N PHE A 59 8.72 1.22 7.32
CA PHE A 59 7.88 2.38 7.59
C PHE A 59 7.62 2.50 9.10
N ARG A 60 8.29 3.46 9.74
CA ARG A 60 8.20 3.68 11.19
C ARG A 60 6.96 4.44 11.63
N GLY A 61 6.40 5.23 10.72
CA GLY A 61 5.20 6.02 10.96
C GLY A 61 4.19 5.86 9.83
N LEU A 62 3.25 6.80 9.84
CA LEU A 62 2.14 6.92 8.90
C LEU A 62 2.60 6.83 7.43
N ALA A 63 1.96 5.99 6.62
CA ALA A 63 2.21 5.88 5.18
C ALA A 63 0.90 6.16 4.41
N TRP A 64 0.73 7.38 3.94
CA TRP A 64 -0.49 7.81 3.23
C TRP A 64 -0.22 8.09 1.75
N LEU A 65 -1.02 7.44 0.90
CA LEU A 65 -1.03 7.51 -0.56
C LEU A 65 -2.45 7.76 -1.09
N ARG A 66 -3.31 8.41 -0.29
CA ARG A 66 -4.72 8.57 -0.65
C ARG A 66 -4.86 9.41 -1.90
N LYS A 67 -5.66 8.99 -2.88
CA LYS A 67 -5.85 9.69 -4.16
C LYS A 67 -4.55 9.94 -4.92
N ALA A 68 -3.46 9.24 -4.58
CA ALA A 68 -2.24 9.33 -5.35
C ALA A 68 -2.43 8.61 -6.69
N THR A 69 -1.66 9.03 -7.70
CA THR A 69 -1.54 8.32 -8.97
C THR A 69 -0.10 7.87 -9.11
N ILE A 70 0.11 6.57 -9.25
CA ILE A 70 1.42 5.95 -9.48
C ILE A 70 1.39 5.36 -10.88
N LYS A 71 2.27 5.83 -11.76
CA LYS A 71 2.40 5.22 -13.09
C LYS A 71 3.13 3.89 -12.95
N GLY A 72 2.57 2.84 -13.53
CA GLY A 72 3.12 1.49 -13.45
C GLY A 72 2.91 0.85 -12.08
N THR A 73 3.92 0.10 -11.64
CA THR A 73 3.89 -0.70 -10.41
C THR A 73 4.22 0.13 -9.17
N CYS A 74 3.42 -0.04 -8.13
CA CYS A 74 3.73 0.32 -6.75
C CYS A 74 4.28 -0.93 -6.05
N ASP A 75 5.62 -1.01 -5.94
CA ASP A 75 6.32 -2.19 -5.42
C ASP A 75 6.66 -2.01 -3.93
N LEU A 76 5.92 -2.70 -3.07
CA LEU A 76 6.05 -2.68 -1.61
C LEU A 76 6.40 -4.06 -1.05
N ARG A 77 6.96 -4.95 -1.89
CA ARG A 77 7.32 -6.31 -1.47
C ARG A 77 8.34 -6.29 -0.35
N GLU A 78 8.23 -7.24 0.58
CA GLU A 78 9.13 -7.39 1.73
C GLU A 78 9.11 -6.19 2.70
N ALA A 79 8.22 -5.22 2.49
CA ALA A 79 8.14 -4.02 3.34
C ALA A 79 7.55 -4.34 4.71
N SER A 80 7.89 -3.52 5.72
CA SER A 80 7.29 -3.61 7.05
C SER A 80 6.72 -2.28 7.49
N PHE A 81 5.50 -2.32 8.01
CA PHE A 81 4.75 -1.14 8.43
C PHE A 81 4.35 -1.27 9.89
N ARG A 82 4.84 -0.34 10.72
CA ARG A 82 4.47 -0.26 12.14
C ARG A 82 3.05 0.26 12.35
N THR A 83 2.52 0.98 11.38
CA THR A 83 1.20 1.63 11.42
C THR A 83 0.44 1.36 10.13
N ASP A 84 -0.70 2.02 9.95
CA ASP A 84 -1.52 1.87 8.75
C ASP A 84 -0.79 2.24 7.45
N LEU A 85 -1.12 1.51 6.38
CA LEU A 85 -0.93 1.91 4.99
C LEU A 85 -2.30 2.34 4.43
N ARG A 86 -2.43 3.64 4.12
CA ARG A 86 -3.69 4.21 3.63
C ARG A 86 -3.54 4.69 2.20
N ALA A 87 -4.05 3.89 1.27
CA ALA A 87 -4.03 4.10 -0.17
C ALA A 87 -5.46 4.18 -0.74
N ASP A 88 -6.36 4.82 0.01
CA ASP A 88 -7.74 5.04 -0.41
C ASP A 88 -7.77 5.81 -1.73
N GLN A 89 -8.51 5.31 -2.72
CA GLN A 89 -8.62 5.90 -4.06
C GLN A 89 -7.27 6.03 -4.79
N LEU A 90 -6.28 5.18 -4.46
CA LEU A 90 -5.05 5.06 -5.22
C LEU A 90 -5.35 4.62 -6.67
N GLU A 91 -4.68 5.23 -7.62
CA GLU A 91 -4.64 4.79 -9.01
C GLU A 91 -3.23 4.25 -9.33
N ALA A 92 -3.12 2.99 -9.70
CA ALA A 92 -1.87 2.35 -10.11
C ALA A 92 -2.13 1.21 -11.10
N GLU A 93 -1.11 0.72 -11.81
CA GLU A 93 -1.27 -0.54 -12.55
C GLU A 93 -1.26 -1.70 -11.57
N ASP A 94 -0.15 -1.93 -10.87
CA ASP A 94 -0.04 -3.03 -9.92
C ASP A 94 0.32 -2.51 -8.55
N VAL A 95 -0.22 -3.14 -7.51
CA VAL A 95 0.25 -2.99 -6.13
C VAL A 95 0.77 -4.34 -5.66
N LEU A 96 2.06 -4.40 -5.36
CA LEU A 96 2.74 -5.63 -4.90
C LEU A 96 3.09 -5.50 -3.43
N LEU A 97 2.48 -6.32 -2.58
CA LEU A 97 2.68 -6.38 -1.13
C LEU A 97 3.14 -7.78 -0.70
N ASP A 98 3.75 -8.54 -1.60
CA ASP A 98 4.24 -9.90 -1.30
C ASP A 98 5.26 -9.86 -0.16
N ASP A 99 5.18 -10.82 0.74
CA ASP A 99 6.05 -10.96 1.91
C ASP A 99 6.07 -9.69 2.81
N CYS A 100 5.03 -8.86 2.75
CA CYS A 100 4.89 -7.65 3.56
C CYS A 100 4.37 -7.96 4.96
N GLU A 101 4.86 -7.23 5.97
CA GLU A 101 4.31 -7.24 7.33
C GLU A 101 3.64 -5.90 7.65
N LEU A 102 2.34 -5.90 7.97
CA LEU A 102 1.59 -4.70 8.31
C LEU A 102 0.89 -4.86 9.66
N GLN A 103 1.35 -4.07 10.65
CA GLN A 103 0.78 -4.05 12.00
C GLN A 103 -0.55 -3.30 12.06
N GLY A 104 -0.70 -2.29 11.20
CA GLY A 104 -1.90 -1.47 11.09
C GLY A 104 -2.89 -1.99 10.05
N VAL A 105 -3.83 -1.12 9.66
CA VAL A 105 -4.83 -1.44 8.63
C VAL A 105 -4.26 -1.16 7.24
N LEU A 106 -4.48 -2.09 6.31
CA LEU A 106 -4.34 -1.85 4.87
C LEU A 106 -5.66 -1.31 4.33
N SER A 107 -5.62 -0.15 3.70
CA SER A 107 -6.80 0.43 3.07
C SER A 107 -6.53 0.80 1.63
N LEU A 108 -7.24 0.14 0.73
CA LEU A 108 -7.30 0.39 -0.70
C LEU A 108 -8.76 0.72 -1.10
N ALA A 109 -9.52 1.31 -0.18
CA ALA A 109 -10.93 1.63 -0.41
C ALA A 109 -11.09 2.54 -1.63
N GLY A 110 -11.90 2.14 -2.60
CA GLY A 110 -12.10 2.88 -3.85
C GLY A 110 -10.88 2.96 -4.77
N ALA A 111 -9.81 2.18 -4.53
CA ALA A 111 -8.64 2.16 -5.40
C ALA A 111 -8.99 1.62 -6.79
N THR A 112 -8.28 2.08 -7.82
CA THR A 112 -8.34 1.56 -9.20
C THR A 112 -7.01 0.94 -9.56
N LEU A 113 -6.98 -0.37 -9.73
CA LEU A 113 -5.79 -1.16 -9.99
C LEU A 113 -6.00 -2.10 -11.20
N ARG A 114 -4.92 -2.46 -11.90
CA ARG A 114 -4.91 -3.65 -12.77
C ARG A 114 -4.77 -4.92 -11.94
N SER A 115 -3.87 -4.98 -10.97
CA SER A 115 -3.73 -6.14 -10.08
C SER A 115 -3.26 -5.78 -8.67
N LEU A 116 -3.49 -6.70 -7.74
CA LEU A 116 -3.07 -6.60 -6.36
C LEU A 116 -2.51 -7.95 -5.90
N SER A 117 -1.31 -7.97 -5.33
CA SER A 117 -0.71 -9.18 -4.77
C SER A 117 -0.35 -8.97 -3.31
N LEU A 118 -0.73 -9.91 -2.46
CA LEU A 118 -0.42 -9.99 -1.03
C LEU A 118 0.15 -11.38 -0.69
N ARG A 119 0.91 -11.99 -1.60
CA ARG A 119 1.39 -13.37 -1.41
C ARG A 119 2.25 -13.46 -0.14
N ASN A 120 2.00 -14.44 0.72
CA ASN A 120 2.69 -14.62 2.01
C ASN A 120 2.68 -13.37 2.92
N ALA A 121 1.78 -12.42 2.70
CA ALA A 121 1.77 -11.18 3.47
C ALA A 121 1.09 -11.39 4.83
N LEU A 122 1.63 -10.79 5.89
CA LEU A 122 1.06 -10.78 7.23
C LEU A 122 0.35 -9.45 7.52
N MET A 123 -0.97 -9.49 7.59
CA MET A 123 -1.85 -8.36 7.89
C MET A 123 -2.42 -8.53 9.30
N MET A 124 -1.82 -7.86 10.29
CA MET A 124 -2.22 -8.00 11.69
C MET A 124 -3.53 -7.29 12.05
N ALA A 125 -4.00 -6.40 11.16
CA ALA A 125 -5.31 -5.78 11.28
C ALA A 125 -6.16 -6.02 10.02
N ASN A 126 -7.10 -5.12 9.75
CA ASN A 126 -8.04 -5.27 8.65
C ASN A 126 -7.39 -4.96 7.30
N VAL A 127 -7.85 -5.64 6.26
CA VAL A 127 -7.65 -5.25 4.85
C VAL A 127 -8.99 -4.79 4.30
N THR A 128 -9.06 -3.58 3.73
CA THR A 128 -10.24 -3.11 3.01
C THR A 128 -9.95 -2.82 1.55
N LEU A 129 -10.77 -3.42 0.70
CA LEU A 129 -10.92 -3.23 -0.75
C LEU A 129 -12.31 -2.66 -1.06
N GLU A 130 -13.02 -2.08 -0.08
CA GLU A 130 -14.39 -1.60 -0.26
C GLU A 130 -14.50 -0.62 -1.43
N GLY A 131 -15.39 -0.89 -2.38
CA GLY A 131 -15.56 -0.08 -3.59
C GLY A 131 -14.37 -0.04 -4.54
N ALA A 132 -13.32 -0.84 -4.32
CA ALA A 132 -12.16 -0.88 -5.22
C ALA A 132 -12.52 -1.50 -6.57
N ARG A 133 -11.90 -1.03 -7.65
CA ARG A 133 -11.95 -1.65 -8.98
C ARG A 133 -10.58 -2.24 -9.29
N ILE A 134 -10.50 -3.56 -9.37
CA ILE A 134 -9.30 -4.31 -9.69
C ILE A 134 -9.61 -5.15 -10.93
N ASP A 135 -9.15 -4.69 -12.09
CA ASP A 135 -9.57 -5.25 -13.38
C ASP A 135 -9.05 -6.68 -13.59
N GLY A 136 -7.90 -7.00 -13.00
CA GLY A 136 -7.24 -8.31 -13.06
C GLY A 136 -7.35 -9.08 -11.75
N GLU A 137 -6.22 -9.70 -11.37
CA GLU A 137 -6.17 -10.64 -10.26
C GLU A 137 -5.88 -9.94 -8.92
N VAL A 138 -6.56 -10.41 -7.89
CA VAL A 138 -6.18 -10.24 -6.48
C VAL A 138 -5.62 -11.56 -6.00
N VAL A 139 -4.32 -11.57 -5.66
CA VAL A 139 -3.62 -12.75 -5.14
C VAL A 139 -3.44 -12.62 -3.64
N LEU A 140 -4.01 -13.55 -2.89
CA LEU A 140 -3.89 -13.69 -1.44
C LEU A 140 -3.16 -14.98 -1.06
N ASP A 141 -2.46 -15.61 -2.00
CA ASP A 141 -1.85 -16.92 -1.79
C ASP A 141 -0.92 -16.93 -0.57
N GLY A 142 -1.20 -17.78 0.42
CA GLY A 142 -0.45 -17.84 1.68
C GLY A 142 -0.55 -16.59 2.57
N ALA A 143 -1.45 -15.65 2.28
CA ALA A 143 -1.63 -14.44 3.10
C ALA A 143 -2.32 -14.75 4.44
N GLU A 144 -1.84 -14.12 5.51
CA GLU A 144 -2.45 -14.20 6.83
C GLU A 144 -3.11 -12.85 7.17
N ILE A 145 -4.44 -12.82 7.28
CA ILE A 145 -5.22 -11.61 7.61
C ILE A 145 -5.94 -11.80 8.95
N MET A 146 -5.37 -11.21 10.00
CA MET A 146 -5.86 -11.39 11.37
C MET A 146 -7.13 -10.60 11.69
N GLY A 147 -7.31 -9.41 11.12
CA GLY A 147 -8.46 -8.54 11.41
C GLY A 147 -9.71 -8.83 10.57
N GLY A 148 -9.51 -9.18 9.31
CA GLY A 148 -10.55 -9.51 8.33
C GLY A 148 -10.33 -8.84 6.97
N LEU A 149 -11.13 -9.25 5.98
CA LEU A 149 -11.12 -8.74 4.62
C LEU A 149 -12.50 -8.18 4.25
N TRP A 150 -12.53 -6.89 3.91
CA TRP A 150 -13.73 -6.18 3.48
C TRP A 150 -13.63 -5.83 2.00
N SER A 151 -14.42 -6.46 1.15
CA SER A 151 -14.50 -6.12 -0.28
C SER A 151 -15.93 -5.83 -0.73
N ALA A 152 -16.72 -5.19 0.14
CA ALA A 152 -18.07 -4.77 -0.23
C ALA A 152 -18.01 -3.81 -1.42
N GLU A 153 -18.86 -4.04 -2.42
CA GLU A 153 -18.93 -3.24 -3.65
C GLU A 153 -17.62 -3.20 -4.47
N ALA A 154 -16.65 -4.07 -4.16
CA ALA A 154 -15.44 -4.18 -4.96
C ALA A 154 -15.74 -4.89 -6.29
N GLY A 155 -15.24 -4.35 -7.40
CA GLY A 155 -15.21 -5.06 -8.68
C GLY A 155 -13.85 -5.72 -8.84
N ILE A 156 -13.78 -7.05 -8.74
CA ILE A 156 -12.53 -7.83 -8.85
C ILE A 156 -12.65 -8.79 -10.04
N GLY A 157 -11.71 -8.70 -10.98
CA GLY A 157 -11.69 -9.55 -12.18
C GLY A 157 -11.47 -11.04 -11.86
N ALA A 158 -10.50 -11.33 -10.99
CA ALA A 158 -10.24 -12.66 -10.45
C ALA A 158 -9.71 -12.58 -9.02
N LEU A 159 -10.05 -13.56 -8.19
CA LEU A 159 -9.58 -13.67 -6.81
C LEU A 159 -8.92 -15.04 -6.61
N ASP A 160 -7.60 -15.05 -6.44
CA ASP A 160 -6.84 -16.20 -5.97
C ASP A 160 -6.61 -16.06 -4.47
N HIS A 161 -7.13 -17.00 -3.70
CA HIS A 161 -7.01 -17.03 -2.25
C HIS A 161 -6.44 -18.35 -1.74
N GLY A 162 -5.65 -19.05 -2.57
CA GLY A 162 -4.99 -20.31 -2.20
C GLY A 162 -4.31 -20.20 -0.83
N GLU A 163 -4.61 -21.11 0.09
CA GLU A 163 -3.96 -21.14 1.41
C GLU A 163 -4.08 -19.84 2.26
N ALA A 164 -4.96 -18.90 1.89
CA ALA A 164 -5.15 -17.65 2.65
C ALA A 164 -5.90 -17.92 3.97
N ASP A 165 -5.35 -17.47 5.08
CA ASP A 165 -5.95 -17.56 6.41
C ASP A 165 -6.55 -16.21 6.82
N ILE A 166 -7.88 -16.14 6.91
CA ILE A 166 -8.62 -14.93 7.30
C ILE A 166 -9.36 -15.21 8.62
N PHE A 167 -8.84 -14.70 9.73
CA PHE A 167 -9.36 -14.97 11.08
C PHE A 167 -10.57 -14.09 11.44
N GLY A 168 -10.72 -12.97 10.75
CA GLY A 168 -11.77 -11.98 10.98
C GLY A 168 -13.02 -12.16 10.12
N ARG A 169 -13.75 -11.06 9.92
CA ARG A 169 -14.90 -11.07 9.00
C ARG A 169 -14.41 -11.11 7.56
N LEU A 170 -15.00 -12.00 6.78
CA LEU A 170 -14.86 -12.05 5.33
C LEU A 170 -16.13 -11.52 4.67
N ARG A 171 -15.98 -10.47 3.85
CA ARG A 171 -17.01 -9.97 2.95
C ARG A 171 -16.47 -10.09 1.54
N LEU A 172 -16.97 -11.06 0.77
CA LEU A 172 -16.61 -11.24 -0.63
C LEU A 172 -17.33 -10.21 -1.52
N PRO A 173 -16.81 -9.94 -2.75
CA PRO A 173 -17.51 -9.12 -3.73
C PRO A 173 -18.92 -9.65 -3.99
N GLY A 174 -19.88 -8.73 -4.13
CA GLY A 174 -21.28 -9.04 -4.45
C GLY A 174 -21.58 -8.86 -5.93
#